data_AF-A0A812X6Q0-F1
#
_entry.id   AF-A0A812X6Q0-F1
#
_cell.length_a   1.000
_cell.length_b   1.000
_cell.length_c   1.000
_cell.angle_alpha   90.00
_cell.angle_beta   90.00
_cell.angle_gamma   90.00
#
_symmetry.space_group_name_H-M   'P 1'
#
loop_
_entity.id
_entity.type
_entity.pdbx_description
1 polymer ?
#
loop_
_entity_poly.entity_id
_entity_poly.type
_entity_poly.pdbx_seq_one_letter_code
_entity_poly.pdbx_strand_id
1 'polypeptide(L)'
;MVGDAKVMLCYDTPAHSAGYAEAQTLVAAANSSGPTCMAKACTTGLPDLLGVVDNCSGATTLQTCNLQPQLGFTFESTTLACGVDGEFTGVLPDPQAAVCPTPSFGVGVGSTCANKSVGAECWAYCLS
;
A
#
# COMPACT_ATOMS: atom_id res chain seq x y z
N MET A 1 -14.58 -1.69 4.05
CA MET A 1 -15.72 -1.21 3.22
C MET A 1 -16.69 -0.43 4.09
N VAL A 2 -17.28 0.64 3.58
CA VAL A 2 -18.33 1.42 4.26
C VAL A 2 -19.53 1.52 3.32
N GLY A 3 -20.71 1.18 3.81
CA GLY A 3 -21.93 1.23 3.00
C GLY A 3 -23.15 1.20 3.88
N ASP A 4 -24.26 1.72 3.37
CA ASP A 4 -25.54 1.65 4.05
C ASP A 4 -26.08 0.21 4.01
N ALA A 5 -26.90 -0.19 4.98
CA ALA A 5 -27.63 -1.45 4.92
C ALA A 5 -29.08 -1.16 4.54
N LYS A 6 -29.60 -1.86 3.53
CA LYS A 6 -31.03 -1.84 3.20
C LYS A 6 -31.65 -3.18 3.56
N VAL A 7 -32.67 -3.15 4.41
CA VAL A 7 -33.48 -4.33 4.73
C VAL A 7 -34.37 -4.62 3.52
N MET A 8 -34.16 -5.77 2.88
CA MET A 8 -34.99 -6.25 1.77
C MET A 8 -35.94 -7.32 2.28
N LEU A 9 -37.23 -7.17 1.99
CA LEU A 9 -38.23 -8.20 2.27
C LEU A 9 -38.38 -9.12 1.05
N CYS A 10 -38.32 -10.43 1.27
CA CYS A 10 -38.55 -11.45 0.23
C CYS A 10 -40.03 -11.62 -0.15
N TYR A 11 -40.92 -10.73 0.30
CA TYR A 11 -42.34 -10.77 -0.01
C TYR A 11 -42.71 -9.68 -1.02
N ASP A 12 -43.43 -10.07 -2.07
CA ASP A 12 -43.89 -9.17 -3.14
C ASP A 12 -45.01 -8.21 -2.68
N THR A 13 -45.58 -8.43 -1.49
CA THR A 13 -46.65 -7.59 -0.91
C THR A 13 -46.39 -7.32 0.58
N PRO A 14 -46.02 -6.09 0.99
CA PRO A 14 -45.75 -5.77 2.40
C PRO A 14 -47.03 -5.62 3.24
N ALA A 15 -48.12 -6.29 2.88
CA ALA A 15 -49.42 -6.04 3.51
C ALA A 15 -49.53 -6.61 4.93
N HIS A 16 -49.00 -7.80 5.24
CA HIS A 16 -49.21 -8.40 6.56
C HIS A 16 -48.10 -9.37 6.98
N SER A 17 -47.08 -8.89 7.69
CA SER A 17 -46.33 -9.72 8.64
C SER A 17 -46.70 -9.22 10.05
N ALA A 18 -47.28 -10.10 10.85
CA ALA A 18 -47.75 -9.79 12.18
C ALA A 18 -46.59 -9.30 13.07
N GLY A 19 -46.67 -8.04 13.53
CA GLY A 19 -46.06 -7.63 14.79
C GLY A 19 -44.83 -6.71 14.75
N TYR A 20 -44.37 -6.23 13.59
CA TYR A 20 -43.17 -5.37 13.53
C TYR A 20 -43.53 -4.02 12.91
N ALA A 21 -43.65 -2.99 13.74
CA ALA A 21 -43.77 -1.60 13.29
C ALA A 21 -42.38 -0.96 13.34
N GLU A 22 -41.58 -1.16 12.30
CA GLU A 22 -40.42 -0.31 12.07
C GLU A 22 -40.81 0.81 11.13
N ALA A 23 -40.58 2.06 11.56
CA ALA A 23 -40.81 3.27 10.77
C ALA A 23 -39.78 3.44 9.64
N GLN A 24 -39.42 2.34 8.96
CA GLN A 24 -38.52 2.35 7.80
C GLN A 24 -39.31 1.99 6.55
N THR A 25 -38.95 2.63 5.44
CA THR A 25 -39.59 2.46 4.14
C THR A 25 -39.35 1.03 3.62
N LEU A 26 -40.28 0.12 3.91
CA LEU A 26 -40.25 -1.26 3.46
C LEU A 26 -40.47 -1.31 1.94
N VAL A 27 -39.49 -1.82 1.18
CA VAL A 27 -39.56 -2.01 -0.28
C VAL A 27 -39.42 -3.50 -0.60
N ALA A 28 -40.28 -4.01 -1.48
CA ALA A 28 -40.17 -5.38 -1.98
C ALA A 28 -38.81 -5.60 -2.64
N ALA A 29 -38.17 -6.77 -2.42
CA ALA A 29 -36.86 -7.08 -3.00
C ALA A 29 -36.81 -6.88 -4.53
N ALA A 30 -37.91 -7.19 -5.23
CA ALA A 30 -38.05 -7.01 -6.67
C ALA A 30 -37.93 -5.55 -7.15
N ASN A 31 -38.18 -4.58 -6.26
CA ASN A 31 -38.15 -3.14 -6.54
C ASN A 31 -37.04 -2.40 -5.75
N SER A 32 -36.15 -3.15 -5.09
CA SER A 32 -35.08 -2.62 -4.26
C SER A 32 -33.79 -2.50 -5.07
N SER A 33 -33.15 -1.32 -5.03
CA SER A 33 -31.74 -1.20 -5.37
C SER A 33 -30.89 -1.59 -4.16
N GLY A 34 -29.91 -2.49 -4.38
CA GLY A 34 -28.96 -2.87 -3.35
C GLY A 34 -28.21 -1.67 -2.76
N PRO A 35 -27.65 -1.80 -1.56
CA PRO A 35 -26.92 -0.69 -0.94
C PRO A 35 -25.69 -0.28 -1.75
N THR A 36 -25.35 1.00 -1.67
CA THR A 36 -24.10 1.53 -2.21
C THR A 36 -22.95 1.20 -1.26
N CYS A 37 -22.04 0.34 -1.71
CA CYS A 37 -20.80 0.04 -1.00
C CYS A 37 -19.66 0.93 -1.51
N MET A 38 -19.06 1.72 -0.62
CA MET A 38 -17.84 2.45 -0.90
C MET A 38 -16.63 1.71 -0.33
N ALA A 39 -15.58 1.59 -1.15
CA ALA A 39 -14.31 1.04 -0.71
C ALA A 39 -13.72 1.94 0.39
N LYS A 40 -13.24 1.34 1.48
CA LYS A 40 -12.65 2.09 2.59
C LYS A 40 -11.18 2.34 2.25
N ALA A 41 -10.71 3.57 2.39
CA ALA A 41 -9.29 3.88 2.23
C ALA A 41 -8.47 3.22 3.35
N CYS A 42 -7.29 2.68 3.00
CA CYS A 42 -6.32 2.26 3.99
C CYS A 42 -5.46 3.45 4.42
N THR A 43 -5.47 3.74 5.72
CA THR A 43 -4.68 4.82 6.32
C THR A 43 -3.74 4.33 7.41
N THR A 44 -3.91 3.08 7.85
CA THR A 44 -3.08 2.43 8.86
C THR A 44 -2.08 1.50 8.19
N GLY A 45 -0.82 1.51 8.64
CA GLY A 45 0.24 0.70 8.03
C GLY A 45 0.80 1.25 6.72
N LEU A 46 0.64 2.56 6.47
CA LEU A 46 1.32 3.22 5.36
C LEU A 46 2.84 3.08 5.51
N PRO A 47 3.57 2.72 4.44
CA PRO A 47 5.02 2.62 4.49
C PRO A 47 5.63 4.02 4.71
N ASP A 48 6.35 4.20 5.81
CA ASP A 48 7.15 5.40 6.10
C ASP A 48 8.61 4.98 6.38
N LEU A 49 9.18 4.25 5.42
CA LEU A 49 10.54 3.72 5.50
C LEU A 49 11.47 4.53 4.60
N LEU A 50 12.59 4.97 5.18
CA LEU A 50 13.64 5.62 4.40
C LEU A 50 14.16 4.65 3.32
N GLY A 51 14.27 5.15 2.09
CA GLY A 51 14.80 4.35 0.99
C GLY A 51 13.76 3.49 0.27
N VAL A 52 12.47 3.64 0.61
CA VAL A 52 11.34 3.00 -0.07
C VAL A 52 10.58 4.06 -0.87
N VAL A 53 10.19 3.71 -2.09
CA VAL A 53 9.22 4.45 -2.91
C VAL A 53 7.98 3.57 -3.04
N ASP A 54 6.80 4.12 -2.74
CA ASP A 54 5.55 3.40 -2.79
C ASP A 54 4.45 4.15 -3.57
N ASN A 55 3.38 3.42 -3.86
CA ASN A 55 2.13 3.96 -4.41
C ASN A 55 0.91 3.62 -3.53
N CYS A 56 1.10 3.52 -2.21
CA CYS A 56 0.07 3.11 -1.26
C CYS A 56 -0.90 4.25 -0.90
N SER A 57 -0.51 5.50 -1.13
CA SER A 57 -1.37 6.65 -0.87
C SER A 57 -2.67 6.59 -1.67
N GLY A 58 -3.80 6.61 -0.96
CA GLY A 58 -5.14 6.57 -1.55
C GLY A 58 -5.63 5.17 -1.94
N ALA A 59 -4.88 4.10 -1.66
CA ALA A 59 -5.37 2.75 -1.91
C ALA A 59 -6.57 2.42 -1.00
N THR A 60 -7.53 1.69 -1.57
CA THR A 60 -8.79 1.31 -0.93
C THR A 60 -8.90 -0.20 -0.78
N THR A 61 -9.88 -0.66 0.00
CA THR A 61 -10.09 -2.08 0.32
C THR A 61 -9.94 -2.99 -0.91
N LEU A 62 -9.19 -4.09 -0.77
CA LEU A 62 -8.80 -5.07 -1.80
C LEU A 62 -7.83 -4.55 -2.88
N GLN A 63 -7.42 -3.29 -2.84
CA GLN A 63 -6.32 -2.81 -3.68
C GLN A 63 -4.97 -3.22 -3.07
N THR A 64 -3.98 -3.32 -3.95
CA THR A 64 -2.59 -3.56 -3.58
C THR A 64 -1.74 -2.36 -3.96
N CYS A 65 -0.66 -2.17 -3.22
CA CYS A 65 0.39 -1.20 -3.56
C CYS A 65 1.76 -1.87 -3.56
N ASN A 66 2.67 -1.32 -4.35
CA ASN A 66 4.03 -1.83 -4.54
C ASN A 66 5.02 -0.97 -3.76
N LEU A 67 5.97 -1.63 -3.12
CA LEU A 67 7.11 -1.03 -2.46
C LEU A 67 8.35 -1.32 -3.31
N GLN A 68 9.02 -0.25 -3.75
CA GLN A 68 10.20 -0.33 -4.61
C GLN A 68 11.39 0.36 -3.94
N PRO A 69 12.62 -0.10 -4.18
CA PRO A 69 13.80 0.59 -3.67
C PRO A 69 13.95 1.96 -4.30
N GLN A 70 14.11 2.97 -3.43
CA GLN A 70 14.59 4.27 -3.85
C GLN A 70 16.03 4.14 -4.36
N LEU A 71 16.42 5.02 -5.28
CA LEU A 71 17.79 5.09 -5.75
C LEU A 71 18.78 5.16 -4.57
N GLY A 72 19.74 4.23 -4.57
CA GLY A 72 20.76 4.13 -3.53
C GLY A 72 20.39 3.27 -2.33
N PHE A 73 19.24 2.60 -2.36
CA PHE A 73 18.87 1.54 -1.44
C PHE A 73 18.66 0.22 -2.19
N THR A 74 18.78 -0.89 -1.49
CA THR A 74 18.61 -2.24 -2.02
C THR A 74 17.72 -3.07 -1.10
N PHE A 75 16.66 -3.63 -1.69
CA PHE A 75 15.82 -4.69 -1.13
C PHE A 75 14.96 -5.29 -2.24
N GLU A 76 14.35 -6.45 -1.99
CA GLU A 76 13.43 -7.10 -2.93
C GLU A 76 12.08 -6.39 -2.94
N SER A 77 11.61 -5.99 -4.13
CA SER A 77 10.33 -5.28 -4.25
C SER A 77 9.19 -6.16 -3.73
N THR A 78 8.33 -5.58 -2.90
CA THR A 78 7.25 -6.31 -2.22
C THR A 78 5.93 -5.54 -2.37
N THR A 79 4.83 -6.15 -1.98
CA THR A 79 3.49 -5.56 -2.09
C THR A 79 2.76 -5.59 -0.76
N LEU A 80 1.95 -4.56 -0.52
CA LEU A 80 1.01 -4.52 0.59
C LEU A 80 -0.41 -4.59 0.04
N ALA A 81 -1.30 -5.26 0.77
CA ALA A 81 -2.72 -5.40 0.43
C ALA A 81 -3.57 -4.63 1.44
N CYS A 82 -4.46 -3.78 0.94
CA CYS A 82 -5.38 -3.02 1.77
C CYS A 82 -6.56 -3.91 2.23
N GLY A 83 -6.66 -4.13 3.53
CA GLY A 83 -7.68 -4.95 4.18
C GLY A 83 -9.06 -4.30 4.24
N VAL A 84 -10.04 -5.08 4.68
CA VAL A 84 -11.43 -4.62 4.87
C VAL A 84 -11.60 -3.70 6.08
N ASP A 85 -10.71 -3.85 7.05
CA ASP A 85 -10.51 -3.05 8.26
C ASP A 85 -9.89 -1.68 7.97
N GLY A 86 -9.29 -1.47 6.79
CA GLY A 86 -8.61 -0.24 6.43
C GLY A 86 -7.13 -0.20 6.87
N GLU A 87 -6.55 -1.38 7.09
CA GLU A 87 -5.13 -1.55 7.38
C GLU A 87 -4.41 -2.22 6.21
N PHE A 88 -3.17 -1.83 5.95
CA PHE A 88 -2.31 -2.56 5.02
C PHE A 88 -1.74 -3.82 5.68
N THR A 89 -1.89 -4.93 4.99
CA THR A 89 -1.33 -6.23 5.36
C THR A 89 -0.22 -6.61 4.40
N GLY A 90 0.85 -7.22 4.93
CA GLY A 90 2.03 -7.61 4.16
C GLY A 90 3.30 -7.52 4.99
N VAL A 91 4.44 -7.68 4.32
CA VAL A 91 5.76 -7.57 4.94
C VAL A 91 6.42 -6.29 4.47
N LEU A 92 6.79 -5.42 5.41
CA LEU A 92 7.60 -4.25 5.13
C LEU A 92 9.04 -4.70 4.83
N PRO A 93 9.67 -4.19 3.76
CA PRO A 93 11.04 -4.51 3.43
C PRO A 93 11.99 -3.86 4.44
N ASP A 94 13.21 -4.39 4.52
CA ASP A 94 14.31 -3.78 5.27
C ASP A 94 15.32 -3.15 4.29
N PRO A 95 15.16 -1.86 3.94
CA PRO A 95 15.99 -1.20 2.93
C PRO A 95 17.41 -0.98 3.46
N GLN A 96 18.40 -1.56 2.76
CA GLN A 96 19.81 -1.35 3.05
C GLN A 96 20.43 -0.34 2.08
N ALA A 97 21.32 0.53 2.55
CA ALA A 97 22.01 1.48 1.68
C ALA A 97 22.91 0.73 0.67
N ALA A 98 22.74 1.01 -0.62
CA ALA A 98 23.51 0.39 -1.68
C ALA A 98 24.99 0.80 -1.59
N VAL A 99 25.88 -0.15 -1.87
CA VAL A 99 27.32 0.09 -1.98
C VAL A 99 27.66 0.35 -3.45
N CYS A 100 28.38 1.45 -3.71
CA CYS A 100 28.85 1.78 -5.04
C CYS A 100 29.85 0.73 -5.54
N PRO A 101 29.79 0.34 -6.83
CA PRO A 101 30.83 -0.50 -7.42
C PRO A 101 32.18 0.21 -7.28
N THR A 102 33.22 -0.55 -6.93
CA THR A 102 34.56 0.03 -6.78
C THR A 102 35.06 0.47 -8.16
N PRO A 103 35.29 1.78 -8.37
CA PRO A 103 35.81 2.26 -9.65
C PRO A 103 37.23 1.76 -9.86
N SER A 104 37.50 1.19 -11.03
CA SER A 104 38.84 0.82 -11.45
C SER A 104 39.48 1.99 -12.19
N PHE A 105 40.58 2.50 -11.64
CA PHE A 105 41.40 3.51 -12.30
C PHE A 105 42.60 2.84 -12.99
N GLY A 106 43.15 3.48 -14.02
CA GLY A 106 44.33 2.99 -14.73
C GLY A 106 45.59 2.96 -13.84
N VAL A 107 46.71 2.50 -14.41
CA VAL A 107 48.00 2.50 -13.70
C VAL A 107 48.38 3.91 -13.23
N GLY A 108 48.93 4.01 -12.02
CA GLY A 108 49.35 5.28 -11.42
C GLY A 108 48.26 6.04 -10.64
N VAL A 109 47.06 5.47 -10.47
CA VAL A 109 45.97 6.09 -9.69
C VAL A 109 45.54 5.20 -8.53
N GLY A 110 45.55 5.75 -7.31
CA GLY A 110 44.97 5.17 -6.11
C GLY A 110 43.57 5.73 -5.85
N SER A 111 42.73 4.99 -5.13
CA SER A 111 41.42 5.51 -4.70
C SER A 111 40.98 5.01 -3.33
N THR A 112 40.09 5.77 -2.71
CA THR A 112 39.38 5.42 -1.46
C THR A 112 37.91 5.05 -1.70
N CYS A 113 37.54 4.82 -2.97
CA CYS A 113 36.14 4.60 -3.38
C CYS A 113 35.64 3.17 -3.16
N ALA A 114 36.49 2.27 -2.65
CA ALA A 114 36.08 0.92 -2.29
C ALA A 114 35.07 0.94 -1.13
N ASN A 115 34.01 0.14 -1.26
CA ASN A 115 32.98 -0.08 -0.23
C ASN A 115 32.26 1.19 0.27
N LYS A 116 32.08 2.18 -0.59
CA LYS A 116 31.37 3.41 -0.24
C LYS A 116 29.87 3.25 -0.45
N SER A 117 29.08 3.58 0.57
CA SER A 117 27.62 3.62 0.48
C SER A 117 27.14 4.89 -0.23
N VAL A 118 25.90 4.88 -0.72
CA VAL A 118 25.26 6.10 -1.24
C VAL A 118 25.32 7.23 -0.20
N GLY A 119 25.65 8.43 -0.67
CA GLY A 119 25.87 9.62 0.17
C GLY A 119 27.27 9.74 0.77
N ALA A 120 28.13 8.72 0.65
CA ALA A 120 29.52 8.80 1.11
C ALA A 120 30.43 9.44 0.05
N GLU A 121 31.40 10.22 0.52
CA GLU A 121 32.44 10.80 -0.33
C GLU A 121 33.65 9.87 -0.47
N CYS A 122 34.31 9.94 -1.63
CA CYS A 122 35.53 9.22 -1.91
C CYS A 122 36.46 10.01 -2.84
N TRP A 123 37.72 9.62 -2.86
CA TRP A 123 38.80 10.36 -3.49
C TRP A 123 39.62 9.43 -4.38
N ALA A 124 40.05 9.94 -5.53
CA ALA A 124 41.10 9.34 -6.37
C ALA A 124 42.31 10.27 -6.40
N TYR A 125 43.52 9.72 -6.40
CA TYR A 125 44.77 10.47 -6.34
C TYR A 125 45.88 9.77 -7.14
N CYS A 126 46.87 10.54 -7.61
CA CYS A 126 48.03 9.97 -8.29
C CYS A 126 48.95 9.27 -7.28
N LEU A 127 49.40 8.07 -7.63
CA LEU A 127 50.45 7.36 -6.90
C LEU A 127 51.81 7.96 -7.30
N SER A 128 52.60 8.38 -6.30
CA SER A 128 53.95 8.95 -6.47
C SER A 128 55.01 7.87 -6.65
#